data_AF-A0A1T4QTK3-F1
#
_entry.id   AF-A0A1T4QTK3-F1
#
_cell.length_a   1.000
_cell.length_b   1.000
_cell.length_c   1.000
_cell.angle_alpha   90.00
_cell.angle_beta   90.00
_cell.angle_gamma   90.00
#
_symmetry.space_group_name_H-M   'P 1'
#
loop_
_entity.id
_entity.type
_entity.pdbx_description
1 polymer ?
#
loop_
_entity_poly.entity_id
_entity_poly.type
_entity_poly.pdbx_seq_one_letter_code
_entity_poly.pdbx_strand_id
1 'polypeptide(L)'
;MSLISNTMNKTKEAKTTKVKNHIADEYKSKLDYLILGIKDSEKEILVGCEKELLRGLREVEKGSFTISKALYEAQEALASYNGGTFYKWFESLGLKKTFVYMALKRYKMHLKYNDKKILEFKDRTITDISKLEKELEPGQIKEVLKDPNPSEKIQELKNELSVRRTSKKELDFQEIKKYDFLSETFYKKIKEISLKDKQELEKHFKKIEKILKNLDY
;
A
#
# COMPACT_ATOMS: atom_id res chain seq x y z
N MET A 1 -7.02 2.53 81.05
CA MET A 1 -8.04 2.29 80.00
C MET A 1 -7.51 2.84 78.67
N SER A 2 -6.42 2.23 78.23
CA SER A 2 -5.66 2.49 77.01
C SER A 2 -5.48 1.11 76.39
N LEU A 3 -5.66 0.98 75.07
CA LEU A 3 -4.97 0.04 74.17
C LEU A 3 -5.75 -0.34 72.89
N ILE A 4 -6.98 0.15 72.64
CA ILE A 4 -7.75 -0.27 71.44
C ILE A 4 -7.83 0.79 70.32
N SER A 5 -7.54 2.07 70.61
CA SER A 5 -7.74 3.14 69.61
C SER A 5 -6.53 3.42 68.69
N ASN A 6 -5.39 2.73 68.87
CA ASN A 6 -4.15 3.05 68.14
C ASN A 6 -3.71 2.01 67.09
N THR A 7 -4.54 0.97 66.86
CA THR A 7 -4.25 -0.10 65.89
C THR A 7 -5.04 0.01 64.59
N MET A 8 -6.08 0.86 64.51
CA MET A 8 -6.89 1.02 63.28
C MET A 8 -6.41 2.12 62.33
N ASN A 9 -5.54 3.04 62.76
CA ASN A 9 -4.96 4.08 61.87
C ASN A 9 -3.62 3.68 61.25
N LYS A 10 -2.89 2.70 61.81
CA LYS A 10 -1.67 2.16 61.17
C LYS A 10 -1.94 1.17 60.04
N THR A 11 -3.15 0.62 59.92
CA THR A 11 -3.49 -0.35 58.86
C THR A 11 -4.11 0.27 57.62
N LYS A 12 -4.51 1.55 57.65
CA LYS A 12 -5.01 2.28 56.47
C LYS A 12 -3.91 3.05 55.73
N GLU A 13 -2.86 3.51 56.41
CA GLU A 13 -1.69 4.13 55.76
C GLU A 13 -0.64 3.11 55.27
N ALA A 14 -0.65 1.87 55.78
CA ALA A 14 0.23 0.80 55.30
C ALA A 14 -0.33 0.04 54.07
N LYS A 15 -1.58 0.30 53.66
CA LYS A 15 -2.24 -0.38 52.53
C LYS A 15 -2.39 0.47 51.27
N THR A 16 -2.07 1.77 51.31
CA THR A 16 -2.04 2.67 50.13
C THR A 16 -0.64 2.86 49.52
N THR A 17 0.40 2.23 50.05
CA THR A 17 1.79 2.41 49.58
C THR A 17 2.49 1.10 49.16
N LYS A 18 1.74 0.00 48.99
CA LYS A 18 2.27 -1.30 48.55
C LYS A 18 1.49 -1.91 47.38
N VAL A 19 1.13 -1.08 46.40
CA VAL A 19 0.86 -1.52 45.02
C VAL A 19 1.55 -0.57 44.04
N LYS A 20 2.79 -0.18 44.36
CA LYS A 20 3.70 0.43 43.39
C LYS A 20 4.77 -0.60 43.05
N ASN A 21 4.77 -0.98 41.78
CA ASN A 21 5.92 -1.47 41.04
C ASN A 21 6.44 -2.87 41.40
N HIS A 22 5.71 -3.90 41.00
CA HIS A 22 6.26 -5.25 40.80
C HIS A 22 6.42 -5.62 39.33
N ILE A 23 6.77 -4.62 38.50
CA ILE A 23 7.46 -4.83 37.22
C ILE A 23 8.48 -3.69 37.10
N ALA A 24 9.52 -3.71 37.94
CA ALA A 24 10.78 -3.12 37.55
C ALA A 24 11.44 -4.12 36.59
N ASP A 25 10.88 -4.25 35.38
CA ASP A 25 11.70 -4.67 34.26
C ASP A 25 12.88 -3.68 34.27
N GLU A 26 14.11 -4.19 34.41
CA GLU A 26 15.32 -3.37 34.28
C GLU A 26 15.37 -2.83 32.84
N TYR A 27 14.61 -1.77 32.60
CA TYR A 27 14.65 -1.04 31.36
C TYR A 27 16.07 -0.51 31.20
N LYS A 28 16.80 -1.16 30.29
CA LYS A 28 18.14 -0.78 29.91
C LYS A 28 18.02 0.10 28.67
N SER A 29 18.44 1.35 28.81
CA SER A 29 18.53 2.24 27.66
C SER A 29 19.45 1.61 26.61
N LYS A 30 19.06 1.74 25.34
CA LYS A 30 19.87 1.30 24.20
C LYS A 30 20.98 2.31 23.89
N LEU A 31 20.93 3.50 24.49
CA LEU A 31 21.90 4.56 24.29
C LEU A 31 23.08 4.40 25.25
N ASP A 32 24.29 4.55 24.74
CA ASP A 32 25.49 4.62 25.56
C ASP A 32 25.74 6.07 26.01
N TYR A 33 25.23 6.41 27.19
CA TYR A 33 25.38 7.75 27.77
C TYR A 33 26.83 8.12 28.11
N LEU A 34 27.71 7.13 28.34
CA LEU A 34 29.11 7.39 28.68
C LEU A 34 29.86 7.93 27.47
N ILE A 35 29.62 7.36 26.28
CA ILE A 35 30.19 7.86 25.02
C ILE A 35 29.76 9.30 24.75
N LEU A 36 28.56 9.68 25.18
CA LEU A 36 28.00 11.02 25.00
C LEU A 36 28.48 12.03 26.05
N GLY A 37 29.29 11.61 27.03
CA GLY A 37 29.77 12.49 28.11
C GLY A 37 28.66 12.98 29.05
N ILE A 38 27.52 12.27 29.09
CA ILE A 38 26.37 12.62 29.94
C ILE A 38 26.63 12.09 31.36
N LYS A 39 26.41 12.92 32.39
CA LYS A 39 26.67 12.53 33.78
C LYS A 39 25.59 11.58 34.28
N ASP A 40 25.93 10.80 35.30
CA ASP A 40 25.01 9.80 35.88
C ASP A 40 23.70 10.42 36.42
N SER A 41 23.75 11.65 36.96
CA SER A 41 22.56 12.37 37.42
C SER A 41 21.59 12.74 36.29
N GLU A 42 22.11 13.14 35.13
CA GLU A 42 21.27 13.44 33.96
C GLU A 42 20.78 12.16 33.28
N LYS A 43 21.63 11.12 33.26
CA LYS A 43 21.27 9.79 32.77
C LYS A 43 20.06 9.21 33.49
N GLU A 44 19.98 9.31 34.82
CA GLU A 44 18.84 8.81 35.57
C GLU A 44 17.52 9.50 35.18
N ILE A 45 17.56 10.82 34.97
CA ILE A 45 16.42 11.61 34.48
C ILE A 45 16.01 11.16 33.07
N LEU A 46 16.98 11.03 32.15
CA LEU A 46 16.72 10.63 30.77
C LEU A 46 16.13 9.22 30.69
N VAL A 47 16.64 8.28 31.49
CA VAL A 47 16.07 6.93 31.60
C VAL A 47 14.64 6.97 32.11
N GLY A 48 14.32 7.86 33.06
CA GLY A 48 12.95 8.12 33.51
C GLY A 48 12.04 8.62 32.38
N CYS A 49 12.51 9.61 31.62
CA CYS A 49 11.80 10.14 30.45
C CYS A 49 11.58 9.07 29.38
N GLU A 50 12.58 8.24 29.08
CA GLU A 50 12.48 7.14 28.11
C GLU A 50 11.38 6.15 28.52
N LYS A 51 11.29 5.79 29.80
CA LYS A 51 10.24 4.89 30.31
C LYS A 51 8.84 5.46 30.09
N GLU A 52 8.63 6.73 30.43
CA GLU A 52 7.33 7.39 30.23
C GLU A 52 6.97 7.53 28.76
N LEU A 53 7.94 7.88 27.91
CA LEU A 53 7.75 7.94 26.46
C LEU A 53 7.36 6.57 25.89
N LEU A 54 8.07 5.51 26.25
CA LEU A 54 7.76 4.16 25.79
C LEU A 54 6.39 3.68 26.29
N ARG A 55 5.98 4.09 27.51
CA ARG A 55 4.63 3.82 28.01
C ARG A 55 3.57 4.53 27.17
N GLY A 56 3.75 5.83 26.93
CA GLY A 56 2.84 6.62 26.12
C GLY A 56 2.73 6.11 24.68
N LEU A 57 3.84 5.73 24.06
CA LEU A 57 3.85 5.13 22.71
C LEU A 57 3.02 3.85 22.65
N ARG A 58 3.17 2.95 23.63
CA ARG A 58 2.34 1.72 23.72
C ARG A 58 0.85 2.02 23.90
N GLU A 59 0.51 3.07 24.63
CA GLU A 59 -0.89 3.51 24.81
C GLU A 59 -1.46 4.05 23.49
N VAL A 60 -0.68 4.85 22.76
CA VAL A 60 -1.04 5.36 21.42
C VAL A 60 -1.23 4.21 20.44
N GLU A 61 -0.35 3.21 20.43
CA GLU A 61 -0.48 2.02 19.56
C GLU A 61 -1.77 1.25 19.84
N LYS A 62 -2.07 0.97 21.12
CA LYS A 62 -3.31 0.31 21.54
C LYS A 62 -4.54 1.13 21.17
N GLY A 63 -4.49 2.45 21.38
CA GLY A 63 -5.55 3.37 21.01
C GLY A 63 -5.79 3.38 19.51
N SER A 64 -4.73 3.48 18.71
CA SER A 64 -4.76 3.45 17.25
C SER A 64 -5.40 2.15 16.73
N PHE A 65 -5.03 1.00 17.28
CA PHE A 65 -5.65 -0.28 16.94
C PHE A 65 -7.15 -0.29 17.27
N THR A 66 -7.51 0.14 18.48
CA THR A 66 -8.90 0.17 18.95
C THR A 66 -9.77 1.07 18.08
N ILE A 67 -9.28 2.27 17.76
CA ILE A 67 -9.96 3.21 16.86
C ILE A 67 -10.13 2.57 15.47
N SER A 68 -9.06 2.01 14.90
CA SER A 68 -9.11 1.44 13.56
C SER A 68 -10.09 0.27 13.46
N LYS A 69 -10.14 -0.57 14.50
CA LYS A 69 -11.11 -1.67 14.63
C LYS A 69 -12.55 -1.14 14.74
N ALA A 70 -12.80 -0.19 15.64
CA ALA A 70 -14.14 0.37 15.84
C ALA A 70 -14.66 1.06 14.56
N LEU A 71 -13.80 1.79 13.85
CA LEU A 71 -14.13 2.38 12.55
C LEU A 71 -14.48 1.32 11.51
N TYR A 72 -13.76 0.20 11.49
CA TYR A 72 -14.05 -0.91 10.58
C TYR A 72 -15.40 -1.55 10.91
N GLU A 73 -15.66 -1.87 12.17
CA GLU A 73 -16.95 -2.44 12.60
C GLU A 73 -18.12 -1.51 12.29
N ALA A 74 -17.97 -0.20 12.51
CA ALA A 74 -18.97 0.80 12.13
C ALA A 74 -19.18 0.88 10.61
N GLN A 75 -18.11 0.78 9.81
CA GLN A 75 -18.22 0.73 8.35
C GLN A 75 -19.02 -0.49 7.89
N GLU A 76 -18.77 -1.67 8.46
CA GLU A 76 -19.50 -2.90 8.12
C GLU A 76 -20.96 -2.82 8.56
N ALA A 77 -21.24 -2.33 9.78
CA ALA A 77 -22.60 -2.16 10.29
C ALA A 77 -23.45 -1.17 9.46
N LEU A 78 -22.80 -0.19 8.84
CA LEU A 78 -23.45 0.83 8.02
C LEU A 78 -23.41 0.51 6.51
N ALA A 79 -22.89 -0.65 6.10
CA ALA A 79 -22.68 -0.99 4.68
C ALA A 79 -23.98 -1.13 3.87
N SER A 80 -25.10 -1.49 4.51
CA SER A 80 -26.42 -1.65 3.89
C SER A 80 -27.21 -0.36 3.76
N TYR A 81 -26.74 0.74 4.36
CA TYR A 81 -27.41 2.04 4.34
C TYR A 81 -27.00 2.86 3.11
N ASN A 82 -27.69 3.97 2.88
CA ASN A 82 -27.40 4.89 1.78
C ASN A 82 -25.92 5.31 1.75
N GLY A 83 -25.40 5.48 0.53
CA GLY A 83 -24.05 5.97 0.30
C GLY A 83 -23.77 7.25 1.10
N GLY A 84 -22.65 7.28 1.82
CA GLY A 84 -22.23 8.42 2.65
C GLY A 84 -22.75 8.41 4.09
N THR A 85 -23.56 7.43 4.51
CA THR A 85 -24.01 7.31 5.92
C THR A 85 -22.82 7.17 6.87
N PHE A 86 -21.87 6.28 6.56
CA PHE A 86 -20.63 6.14 7.33
C PHE A 86 -19.83 7.45 7.41
N TYR A 87 -19.76 8.21 6.30
CA TYR A 87 -19.08 9.50 6.24
C TYR A 87 -19.68 10.51 7.21
N LYS A 88 -21.00 10.69 7.15
CA LYS A 88 -21.73 11.60 8.05
C LYS A 88 -21.58 11.21 9.51
N TRP A 89 -21.60 9.90 9.80
CA TRP A 89 -21.44 9.40 11.16
C TRP A 89 -20.08 9.77 11.75
N PHE A 90 -18.96 9.46 11.08
CA PHE A 90 -17.66 9.79 11.66
C PHE A 90 -17.36 11.30 11.65
N GLU A 91 -17.91 12.04 10.68
CA GLU A 91 -17.78 13.50 10.62
C GLU A 91 -18.47 14.16 11.81
N SER A 92 -19.62 13.63 12.26
CA SER A 92 -20.30 14.09 13.48
C SER A 92 -19.47 13.91 14.76
N LEU A 93 -18.49 13.01 14.75
CA LEU A 93 -17.54 12.79 15.85
C LEU A 93 -16.31 13.72 15.76
N GLY A 94 -16.24 14.60 14.76
CA GLY A 94 -15.10 15.49 14.51
C GLY A 94 -13.90 14.80 13.85
N LEU A 95 -14.06 13.58 13.35
CA LEU A 95 -12.96 12.82 12.74
C LEU A 95 -12.72 13.25 11.29
N LYS A 96 -11.46 13.54 10.97
CA LYS A 96 -11.06 13.92 9.60
C LYS A 96 -11.15 12.71 8.67
N LYS A 97 -11.69 12.94 7.46
CA LYS A 97 -11.76 11.96 6.37
C LYS A 97 -10.44 11.22 6.13
N THR A 98 -9.34 11.97 6.02
CA THR A 98 -8.00 11.42 5.75
C THR A 98 -7.53 10.46 6.84
N PHE A 99 -7.76 10.81 8.10
CA PHE A 99 -7.45 9.96 9.24
C PHE A 99 -8.27 8.66 9.23
N VAL A 100 -9.60 8.77 9.08
CA VAL A 100 -10.51 7.61 9.13
C VAL A 100 -10.19 6.60 8.03
N TYR A 101 -10.05 7.05 6.79
CA TYR A 101 -9.75 6.13 5.69
C TYR A 101 -8.33 5.54 5.76
N MET A 102 -7.37 6.24 6.37
CA MET A 102 -6.05 5.68 6.63
C MET A 102 -6.11 4.60 7.72
N ALA A 103 -6.83 4.85 8.83
CA ALA A 103 -7.06 3.87 9.90
C ALA A 103 -7.75 2.61 9.37
N LEU A 104 -8.81 2.77 8.57
CA LEU A 104 -9.48 1.65 7.88
C LEU A 104 -8.53 0.87 6.97
N LYS A 105 -7.71 1.58 6.18
CA LYS A 105 -6.74 0.93 5.29
C LYS A 105 -5.73 0.09 6.07
N ARG A 106 -5.17 0.64 7.16
CA ARG A 106 -4.25 -0.09 8.04
C ARG A 106 -4.90 -1.31 8.66
N TYR A 107 -6.13 -1.19 9.15
CA TYR A 107 -6.83 -2.32 9.77
C TYR A 107 -7.15 -3.43 8.78
N LYS A 108 -7.64 -3.08 7.58
CA LYS A 108 -7.87 -4.06 6.50
C LYS A 108 -6.59 -4.79 6.11
N MET A 109 -5.48 -4.07 6.01
CA MET A 109 -4.16 -4.66 5.73
C MET A 109 -3.70 -5.56 6.88
N HIS A 110 -3.90 -5.15 8.14
CA HIS A 110 -3.66 -5.97 9.32
C HIS A 110 -4.47 -7.28 9.28
N LEU A 111 -5.77 -7.24 8.98
CA LEU A 111 -6.60 -8.44 8.85
C LEU A 111 -6.09 -9.39 7.74
N LYS A 112 -5.66 -8.83 6.61
CA LYS A 112 -5.18 -9.60 5.47
C LYS A 112 -3.83 -10.29 5.71
N TYR A 113 -2.90 -9.61 6.38
CA TYR A 113 -1.53 -10.10 6.56
C TYR A 113 -1.21 -10.61 7.97
N ASN A 114 -2.13 -10.42 8.92
CA ASN A 114 -2.00 -10.75 10.34
C ASN A 114 -0.72 -10.15 10.97
N ASP A 115 -0.43 -8.89 10.65
CA ASP A 115 0.73 -8.16 11.18
C ASP A 115 0.29 -6.87 11.87
N LYS A 116 0.64 -6.70 13.14
CA LYS A 116 0.29 -5.50 13.93
C LYS A 116 1.20 -4.32 13.62
N LYS A 117 2.43 -4.55 13.13
CA LYS A 117 3.39 -3.49 12.80
C LYS A 117 2.89 -2.54 11.71
N ILE A 118 1.93 -2.99 10.90
CA ILE A 118 1.23 -2.18 9.89
C ILE A 118 0.65 -0.89 10.49
N LEU A 119 0.25 -0.91 11.77
CA LEU A 119 -0.32 0.26 12.44
C LEU A 119 0.73 1.33 12.75
N GLU A 120 2.00 0.93 12.85
CA GLU A 120 3.13 1.79 13.21
C GLU A 120 3.79 2.45 11.99
N PHE A 121 3.59 1.89 10.79
CA PHE A 121 4.22 2.44 9.58
C PHE A 121 3.78 3.86 9.28
N LYS A 122 4.59 4.60 8.50
CA LYS A 122 4.21 5.92 8.00
C LYS A 122 3.05 5.80 6.99
N ASP A 123 2.20 6.82 6.92
CA ASP A 123 1.07 6.87 5.97
C ASP A 123 1.51 6.66 4.51
N ARG A 124 2.69 7.19 4.15
CA ARG A 124 3.29 7.01 2.82
C ARG A 124 3.61 5.54 2.55
N THR A 125 4.21 4.84 3.51
CA THR A 125 4.54 3.41 3.40
C THR A 125 3.28 2.58 3.17
N ILE A 126 2.21 2.81 3.96
CA ILE A 126 0.92 2.12 3.79
C ILE A 126 0.29 2.42 2.42
N THR A 127 0.38 3.67 1.98
CA THR A 127 -0.13 4.07 0.66
C THR A 127 0.62 3.40 -0.47
N ASP A 128 1.94 3.28 -0.35
CA ASP A 128 2.78 2.62 -1.35
C ASP A 128 2.56 1.11 -1.39
N ILE A 129 2.49 0.45 -0.23
CA ILE A 129 2.14 -0.98 -0.15
C ILE A 129 0.77 -1.22 -0.80
N SER A 130 -0.23 -0.40 -0.48
CA SER A 130 -1.58 -0.52 -1.03
C SER A 130 -1.63 -0.36 -2.57
N LYS A 131 -0.69 0.37 -3.16
CA LYS A 131 -0.54 0.43 -4.62
C LYS A 131 0.10 -0.84 -5.16
N LEU A 132 1.17 -1.31 -4.51
CA LEU A 132 1.88 -2.54 -4.88
C LEU A 132 0.98 -3.78 -4.77
N GLU A 133 0.06 -3.84 -3.81
CA GLU A 133 -0.92 -4.93 -3.67
C GLU A 133 -1.78 -5.16 -4.91
N LYS A 134 -1.89 -4.18 -5.81
CA LYS A 134 -2.66 -4.31 -7.06
C LYS A 134 -1.88 -5.00 -8.17
N GLU A 135 -0.57 -5.11 -8.01
CA GLU A 135 0.36 -5.54 -9.07
C GLU A 135 1.26 -6.71 -8.64
N LEU A 136 1.40 -6.92 -7.34
CA LEU A 136 2.26 -7.95 -6.75
C LEU A 136 1.45 -9.02 -6.04
N GLU A 137 2.03 -10.22 -5.98
CA GLU A 137 1.46 -11.33 -5.25
C GLU A 137 1.50 -11.09 -3.73
N PRO A 138 0.54 -11.65 -2.95
CA PRO A 138 0.51 -11.47 -1.50
C PRO A 138 1.79 -11.89 -0.78
N GLY A 139 2.56 -12.86 -1.33
CA GLY A 139 3.84 -13.29 -0.78
C GLY A 139 4.89 -12.19 -0.78
N GLN A 140 5.02 -11.45 -1.89
CA GLN A 140 5.98 -10.34 -2.01
C GLN A 140 5.62 -9.18 -1.06
N ILE A 141 4.33 -8.93 -0.87
CA ILE A 141 3.88 -7.94 0.11
C ILE A 141 4.23 -8.37 1.54
N LYS A 142 4.11 -9.66 1.88
CA LYS A 142 4.55 -10.18 3.19
C LYS A 142 6.05 -9.99 3.42
N GLU A 143 6.86 -10.12 2.38
CA GLU A 143 8.31 -9.86 2.47
C GLU A 143 8.56 -8.39 2.81
N VAL A 144 7.91 -7.46 2.11
CA VAL A 144 8.01 -6.02 2.40
C VAL A 144 7.62 -5.71 3.86
N LEU A 145 6.56 -6.33 4.37
CA LEU A 145 6.08 -6.10 5.73
C LEU A 145 7.05 -6.62 6.81
N LYS A 146 7.80 -7.68 6.50
CA LYS A 146 8.78 -8.29 7.41
C LYS A 146 10.17 -7.66 7.32
N ASP A 147 10.43 -6.89 6.27
CA ASP A 147 11.72 -6.26 6.02
C ASP A 147 12.06 -5.25 7.13
N PRO A 148 13.32 -5.20 7.60
CA PRO A 148 13.74 -4.19 8.58
C PRO A 148 13.68 -2.76 8.02
N ASN A 149 13.76 -2.58 6.70
CA ASN A 149 13.59 -1.32 6.00
C ASN A 149 12.55 -1.44 4.85
N PRO A 150 11.25 -1.48 5.18
CA PRO A 150 10.19 -1.63 4.19
C PRO A 150 10.20 -0.55 3.10
N SER A 151 10.73 0.64 3.40
CA SER A 151 10.75 1.75 2.44
C SER A 151 11.73 1.50 1.29
N GLU A 152 12.91 0.96 1.58
CA GLU A 152 13.88 0.57 0.55
C GLU A 152 13.35 -0.59 -0.29
N LYS A 153 12.79 -1.63 0.37
CA LYS A 153 12.20 -2.77 -0.33
C LYS A 153 11.07 -2.36 -1.28
N ILE A 154 10.21 -1.43 -0.85
CA ILE A 154 9.16 -0.83 -1.70
C ILE A 154 9.77 -0.15 -2.93
N GLN A 155 10.88 0.57 -2.76
CA GLN A 155 11.51 1.29 -3.85
C GLN A 155 12.15 0.34 -4.88
N GLU A 156 12.81 -0.73 -4.42
CA GLU A 156 13.32 -1.80 -5.28
C GLU A 156 12.20 -2.40 -6.13
N LEU A 157 11.10 -2.83 -5.50
CA LEU A 157 9.97 -3.43 -6.19
C LEU A 157 9.31 -2.47 -7.20
N LYS A 158 9.21 -1.17 -6.86
CA LYS A 158 8.72 -0.15 -7.79
C LYS A 158 9.63 -0.02 -9.02
N ASN A 159 10.94 -0.07 -8.83
CA ASN A 159 11.91 -0.01 -9.92
C ASN A 159 11.79 -1.25 -10.82
N GLU A 160 11.70 -2.45 -10.24
CA GLU A 160 11.49 -3.71 -10.97
C GLU A 160 10.21 -3.69 -11.81
N LEU A 161 9.10 -3.22 -11.22
CA LEU A 161 7.82 -3.06 -11.94
C LEU A 161 7.93 -2.04 -13.08
N SER A 162 8.65 -0.94 -12.88
CA SER A 162 8.87 0.07 -13.92
C SER A 162 9.64 -0.49 -15.12
N VAL A 163 10.69 -1.28 -14.85
CA VAL A 163 11.46 -1.97 -15.89
C VAL A 163 10.57 -2.95 -16.64
N ARG A 164 9.82 -3.80 -15.92
CA ARG A 164 8.87 -4.76 -16.53
C ARG A 164 7.86 -4.09 -17.46
N ARG A 165 7.28 -2.95 -17.05
CA ARG A 165 6.33 -2.20 -17.88
C ARG A 165 6.99 -1.65 -19.15
N THR A 166 8.22 -1.14 -19.03
CA THR A 166 8.99 -0.63 -20.18
C THR A 166 9.29 -1.74 -21.16
N SER A 167 9.78 -2.90 -20.68
CA SER A 167 10.03 -4.07 -21.52
C SER A 167 8.77 -4.58 -22.23
N LYS A 168 7.61 -4.60 -21.53
CA LYS A 168 6.34 -4.99 -22.15
C LYS A 168 5.94 -4.04 -23.28
N LYS A 169 6.05 -2.73 -23.07
CA LYS A 169 5.76 -1.74 -24.13
C LYS A 169 6.66 -1.89 -25.34
N GLU A 170 7.94 -2.20 -25.13
CA GLU A 170 8.88 -2.45 -26.23
C GLU A 170 8.48 -3.69 -27.04
N LEU A 171 8.07 -4.77 -26.36
CA LEU A 171 7.55 -5.97 -27.04
C LEU A 171 6.28 -5.65 -27.85
N ASP A 172 5.32 -4.94 -27.25
CA ASP A 172 4.09 -4.53 -27.93
C ASP A 172 4.42 -3.67 -29.18
N PHE A 173 5.39 -2.76 -29.07
CA PHE A 173 5.83 -1.91 -30.18
C PHE A 173 6.52 -2.69 -31.31
N GLN A 174 7.32 -3.70 -30.96
CA GLN A 174 7.93 -4.61 -31.95
C GLN A 174 6.88 -5.44 -32.69
N GLU A 175 5.82 -5.88 -31.99
CA GLU A 175 4.73 -6.62 -32.61
C GLU A 175 3.94 -5.75 -33.59
N ILE A 176 3.62 -4.51 -33.20
CA ILE A 176 2.97 -3.53 -34.08
C ILE A 176 3.79 -3.29 -35.34
N LYS A 177 5.10 -3.03 -35.21
CA LYS A 177 6.01 -2.86 -36.37
C LYS A 177 5.99 -4.05 -37.32
N LYS A 178 5.91 -5.27 -36.78
CA LYS A 178 5.84 -6.50 -37.59
C LYS A 178 4.53 -6.56 -38.38
N TYR A 179 3.40 -6.20 -37.76
CA TYR A 179 2.12 -6.13 -38.46
C TYR A 179 2.08 -5.01 -39.51
N ASP A 180 2.65 -3.84 -39.22
CA ASP A 180 2.75 -2.73 -40.18
C ASP A 180 3.55 -3.14 -41.41
N PHE A 181 4.73 -3.76 -41.20
CA PHE A 181 5.54 -4.28 -42.30
C PHE A 181 4.77 -5.30 -43.13
N LEU A 182 4.11 -6.26 -42.47
CA LEU A 182 3.34 -7.29 -43.16
C LEU A 182 2.18 -6.69 -43.97
N SER A 183 1.47 -5.72 -43.39
CA SER A 183 0.40 -4.95 -44.04
C SER A 183 0.92 -4.28 -45.32
N GLU A 184 2.04 -3.55 -45.25
CA GLU A 184 2.66 -2.92 -46.42
C GLU A 184 3.02 -3.94 -47.50
N THR A 185 3.54 -5.12 -47.13
CA THR A 185 3.85 -6.16 -48.12
C THR A 185 2.61 -6.70 -48.81
N PHE A 186 1.49 -6.87 -48.08
CA PHE A 186 0.22 -7.29 -48.66
C PHE A 186 -0.35 -6.22 -49.58
N TYR A 187 -0.32 -4.95 -49.17
CA TYR A 187 -0.75 -3.83 -50.02
C TYR A 187 0.01 -3.78 -51.34
N LYS A 188 1.34 -3.96 -51.32
CA LYS A 188 2.16 -4.03 -52.54
C LYS A 188 1.73 -5.19 -53.45
N LYS A 189 1.55 -6.40 -52.89
CA LYS A 189 1.10 -7.57 -53.66
C LYS A 189 -0.28 -7.37 -54.29
N ILE A 190 -1.24 -6.83 -53.53
CA ILE A 190 -2.60 -6.55 -54.04
C ILE A 190 -2.53 -5.55 -55.20
N LYS A 191 -1.71 -4.50 -55.07
CA LYS A 191 -1.51 -3.50 -56.11
C LYS A 191 -0.91 -4.09 -57.39
N GLU A 192 0.07 -5.00 -57.26
CA GLU A 192 0.65 -5.71 -58.40
C GLU A 192 -0.37 -6.61 -59.11
N ILE A 193 -1.19 -7.35 -58.36
CA ILE A 193 -2.26 -8.19 -58.92
C ILE A 193 -3.26 -7.33 -59.69
N SER A 194 -3.74 -6.24 -59.06
CA SER A 194 -4.68 -5.32 -59.69
C SER A 194 -4.14 -4.71 -60.99
N LEU A 195 -2.85 -4.40 -61.04
CA LEU A 195 -2.21 -3.89 -62.25
C LEU A 195 -2.15 -4.95 -63.37
N LYS A 196 -1.85 -6.21 -63.02
CA LYS A 196 -1.83 -7.33 -63.98
C LYS A 196 -3.22 -7.59 -64.55
N ASP A 197 -4.25 -7.63 -63.71
CA ASP A 197 -5.64 -7.83 -64.13
C ASP A 197 -6.10 -6.73 -65.10
N LYS A 198 -5.74 -5.47 -64.82
CA LYS A 198 -6.03 -4.34 -65.71
C LYS A 198 -5.36 -4.50 -67.08
N GLN A 199 -4.07 -4.89 -67.11
CA GLN A 199 -3.34 -5.11 -68.36
C GLN A 199 -3.94 -6.25 -69.18
N GLU A 200 -4.43 -7.31 -68.51
CA GLU A 200 -5.07 -8.43 -69.17
C GLU A 200 -6.43 -8.04 -69.77
N LEU A 201 -7.25 -7.31 -69.01
CA LEU A 201 -8.50 -6.72 -69.52
C LEU A 201 -8.27 -5.82 -70.75
N GLU A 202 -7.26 -4.94 -70.72
CA GLU A 202 -6.91 -4.09 -71.87
C GLU A 202 -6.52 -4.91 -73.11
N LYS A 203 -5.82 -6.04 -72.93
CA LYS A 203 -5.53 -6.96 -74.05
C LYS A 203 -6.80 -7.59 -74.62
N HIS A 204 -7.74 -7.99 -73.76
CA HIS A 204 -9.03 -8.53 -74.20
C HIS A 204 -9.86 -7.49 -74.93
N PHE A 205 -9.95 -6.25 -74.42
CA PHE A 205 -10.64 -5.14 -75.09
C PHE A 205 -10.10 -4.89 -76.50
N LYS A 206 -8.77 -4.79 -76.65
CA LYS A 206 -8.13 -4.60 -77.97
C LYS A 206 -8.42 -5.73 -78.96
N LYS A 207 -8.50 -6.97 -78.50
CA LYS A 207 -8.90 -8.12 -79.35
C LYS A 207 -10.34 -7.96 -79.83
N ILE A 208 -11.26 -7.59 -78.94
CA ILE A 208 -12.68 -7.39 -79.28
C ILE A 208 -12.83 -6.24 -80.29
N GLU A 209 -12.19 -5.09 -80.07
CA GLU A 209 -12.22 -3.96 -81.00
C GLU A 209 -11.73 -4.35 -82.41
N LYS A 210 -10.68 -5.18 -82.50
CA LYS A 210 -10.17 -5.67 -83.78
C LYS A 210 -11.16 -6.59 -84.49
N ILE A 211 -11.89 -7.42 -83.74
CA ILE A 211 -12.94 -8.29 -84.29
C ILE A 211 -14.10 -7.45 -84.82
N LEU A 212 -14.56 -6.46 -84.05
CA LEU A 212 -15.66 -5.57 -84.45
C LEU A 212 -15.32 -4.80 -85.74
N LYS A 213 -14.11 -4.24 -85.85
CA LYS A 213 -13.65 -3.55 -87.08
C LYS A 213 -13.62 -4.44 -88.32
N ASN A 214 -13.47 -5.76 -88.16
CA ASN A 214 -13.47 -6.70 -89.28
C ASN A 214 -14.88 -7.17 -89.66
N LEU A 215 -15.91 -6.83 -88.88
CA LEU A 215 -17.32 -7.19 -89.11
C LEU A 215 -18.13 -6.07 -89.79
N ASP A 216 -17.64 -4.82 -89.78
CA ASP A 216 -18.27 -3.66 -90.46
C ASP A 216 -17.97 -3.60 -91.98
N TYR A 217 -17.95 -4.75 -92.68
CA TYR A 217 -17.85 -4.84 -94.14
C TYR A 217 -19.19 -5.19 -94.79
#